data_AF-A0A7C5H9L6-F1
#
_entry.id   AF-A0A7C5H9L6-F1
#
_cell.length_a   1.000
_cell.length_b   1.000
_cell.length_c   1.000
_cell.angle_alpha   90.00
_cell.angle_beta   90.00
_cell.angle_gamma   90.00
#
_symmetry.space_group_name_H-M   'P 1'
#
loop_
_entity.id
_entity.type
_entity.pdbx_description
1 polymer ?
#
loop_
_entity_poly.entity_id
_entity_poly.type
_entity_poly.pdbx_seq_one_letter_code
_entity_poly.pdbx_strand_id
1 'polypeptide(L)'
;VCPCSKAISEHGAHNQRGLVTVHVRFTRLVWIEELIEMIERSGSCDLYPILKREDEKYVTECAYANPVFVEDLVRNVALQLDRDSRITWYKVEAENFESIHNHNAYACVERGLYKKPRV
;
A
#
# COMPACT_ATOMS: atom_id res chain seq x y z
N VAL A 1 -5.53 6.46 -5.10
CA VAL A 1 -5.89 7.65 -5.93
C VAL A 1 -4.62 8.44 -6.16
N CYS A 2 -4.38 8.89 -7.39
CA CYS A 2 -3.15 9.61 -7.73
C CYS A 2 -3.15 11.06 -7.19
N PRO A 3 -2.20 11.45 -6.32
CA PRO A 3 -2.10 12.84 -5.84
C PRO A 3 -1.87 13.84 -6.97
N CYS A 4 -1.06 13.49 -7.98
CA CYS A 4 -0.77 14.35 -9.12
C CYS A 4 -2.05 14.71 -9.88
N SER A 5 -2.86 13.71 -10.23
CA SER A 5 -4.10 13.92 -10.98
C SER A 5 -5.08 14.81 -10.22
N LYS A 6 -5.24 14.60 -8.92
CA LYS A 6 -6.09 15.43 -8.06
C LYS A 6 -5.62 16.89 -8.02
N ALA A 7 -4.31 17.13 -8.04
CA ALA A 7 -3.75 18.47 -7.92
C ALA A 7 -3.91 19.32 -9.19
N ILE A 8 -3.98 18.69 -10.37
CA ILE A 8 -4.02 19.40 -11.66
C ILE A 8 -5.40 19.44 -12.31
N SER A 9 -6.31 18.55 -11.91
CA SER A 9 -7.67 18.49 -12.46
C SER A 9 -8.63 19.38 -11.68
N GLU A 10 -9.53 20.10 -12.37
CA GLU A 10 -10.62 20.85 -11.72
C GLU A 10 -11.59 19.92 -10.98
N HIS A 11 -11.84 18.73 -11.54
CA HIS A 11 -12.74 17.72 -11.01
C HIS A 11 -12.18 16.32 -11.16
N GLY A 12 -12.38 15.48 -10.14
CA GLY A 12 -12.00 14.08 -10.16
C GLY A 12 -10.48 13.87 -10.13
N ALA A 13 -10.10 12.61 -10.02
CA ALA A 13 -8.72 12.17 -10.08
C ALA A 13 -8.70 10.72 -10.53
N HIS A 14 -7.74 10.32 -11.36
CA HIS A 14 -7.65 8.92 -11.72
C HIS A 14 -7.23 8.07 -10.51
N ASN A 15 -7.80 6.88 -10.46
CA ASN A 15 -7.53 5.86 -9.47
C ASN A 15 -7.41 4.50 -10.16
N GLN A 16 -6.84 3.56 -9.43
CA GLN A 16 -6.47 2.26 -9.96
C GLN A 16 -6.35 1.25 -8.83
N ARG A 17 -6.42 -0.03 -9.19
CA ARG A 17 -6.06 -1.11 -8.28
C ARG A 17 -4.53 -1.12 -8.12
N GLY A 18 -4.07 -1.35 -6.90
CA GLY A 18 -2.67 -1.64 -6.61
C GLY A 18 -2.54 -3.02 -5.97
N LEU A 19 -1.36 -3.62 -6.12
CA LEU A 19 -0.95 -4.82 -5.41
C LEU A 19 0.22 -4.46 -4.50
N VAL A 20 0.09 -4.74 -3.20
CA VAL A 20 1.18 -4.59 -2.24
C VAL A 20 1.65 -5.98 -1.83
N THR A 21 2.94 -6.26 -2.06
CA THR A 21 3.59 -7.49 -1.62
C THR A 21 4.56 -7.16 -0.50
N VAL A 22 4.38 -7.80 0.66
CA VAL A 22 5.27 -7.63 1.81
C VAL A 22 5.90 -8.97 2.16
N HIS A 23 7.21 -9.02 2.05
CA HIS A 23 8.03 -10.09 2.60
C HIS A 23 8.57 -9.66 3.95
N VAL A 24 8.45 -10.49 4.98
CA VAL A 24 8.99 -10.22 6.31
C VAL A 24 9.79 -11.38 6.86
N ARG A 25 10.77 -11.08 7.71
CA ARG A 25 11.40 -12.03 8.63
C ARG A 25 11.22 -11.54 10.04
N PHE A 26 10.81 -12.42 10.93
CA PHE A 26 10.47 -12.05 12.31
C PHE A 26 11.03 -13.03 13.34
N THR A 27 11.27 -12.56 14.57
CA THR A 27 11.78 -13.38 15.68
C THR A 27 10.69 -13.93 16.59
N ARG A 28 9.47 -13.41 16.52
CA ARG A 28 8.31 -13.81 17.33
C ARG A 28 7.07 -13.83 16.45
N LEU A 29 6.03 -14.54 16.87
CA LEU A 29 4.78 -14.63 16.13
C LEU A 29 4.26 -13.23 15.73
N VAL A 30 3.97 -13.09 14.44
CA VAL A 30 3.27 -11.96 13.84
C VAL A 30 2.06 -12.55 13.12
N TRP A 31 0.87 -12.08 13.46
CA TRP A 31 -0.35 -12.53 12.80
C TRP A 31 -0.42 -11.93 11.40
N ILE A 32 -0.97 -12.68 10.45
CA ILE A 32 -1.07 -12.19 9.07
C ILE A 32 -2.05 -11.01 8.99
N GLU A 33 -3.08 -11.00 9.84
CA GLU A 33 -4.07 -9.96 9.97
C GLU A 33 -3.45 -8.63 10.44
N GLU A 34 -2.46 -8.68 11.35
CA GLU A 34 -1.71 -7.47 11.79
C GLU A 34 -0.97 -6.84 10.61
N LEU A 35 -0.39 -7.67 9.73
CA LEU A 35 0.30 -7.19 8.53
C LEU A 35 -0.68 -6.64 7.50
N ILE A 36 -1.81 -7.33 7.28
CA ILE A 36 -2.85 -6.88 6.34
C ILE A 36 -3.41 -5.53 6.78
N GLU A 37 -3.82 -5.39 8.04
CA GLU A 37 -4.41 -4.15 8.56
C GLU A 37 -3.41 -2.97 8.47
N MET A 38 -2.13 -3.23 8.70
CA MET A 38 -1.06 -2.24 8.54
C MET A 38 -0.91 -1.78 7.08
N ILE A 39 -0.99 -2.71 6.13
CA ILE A 39 -0.89 -2.44 4.69
C ILE A 39 -2.12 -1.66 4.21
N GLU A 40 -3.32 -2.10 4.58
CA GLU A 40 -4.59 -1.46 4.21
C GLU A 40 -4.63 0.00 4.66
N ARG A 41 -4.27 0.26 5.93
CA ARG A 41 -4.16 1.62 6.49
C ARG A 41 -3.11 2.51 5.81
N SER A 42 -2.20 1.95 5.02
CA SER A 42 -1.16 2.69 4.31
C SER A 42 -1.59 3.16 2.92
N GLY A 43 -2.68 2.62 2.39
CA GLY A 43 -3.25 2.96 1.09
C GLY A 43 -4.21 4.15 1.12
N SER A 44 -4.76 4.50 -0.04
CA SER A 44 -5.78 5.55 -0.12
C SER A 44 -7.10 5.15 0.55
N CYS A 45 -7.53 3.91 0.35
CA CYS A 45 -8.73 3.30 0.93
C CYS A 45 -8.66 1.78 0.73
N ASP A 46 -9.33 1.04 1.61
CA ASP A 46 -9.40 -0.42 1.59
C ASP A 46 -10.27 -0.95 0.44
N LEU A 47 -10.16 -2.26 0.18
CA LEU A 47 -10.96 -2.96 -0.81
C LEU A 47 -12.03 -3.84 -0.14
N TYR A 48 -13.28 -3.61 -0.52
CA TYR A 48 -14.41 -4.42 -0.04
C TYR A 48 -15.03 -5.20 -1.18
N PRO A 49 -15.47 -6.47 -0.96
CA PRO A 49 -16.02 -7.30 -2.02
C PRO A 49 -17.40 -6.84 -2.49
N ILE A 50 -18.19 -6.25 -1.60
CA ILE A 50 -19.55 -5.77 -1.85
C ILE A 50 -19.73 -4.46 -1.09
N LEU A 51 -20.25 -3.45 -1.80
CA LEU A 51 -20.56 -2.13 -1.26
C LEU A 51 -22.02 -1.78 -1.54
N LYS A 52 -22.69 -1.14 -0.59
CA LYS A 52 -23.96 -0.44 -0.83
C LYS A 52 -23.68 1.01 -1.25
N ARG A 53 -24.73 1.77 -1.56
CA ARG A 53 -24.60 3.14 -2.08
C ARG A 53 -23.87 4.07 -1.11
N GLU A 54 -24.23 3.99 0.18
CA GLU A 54 -23.60 4.78 1.24
C GLU A 54 -22.13 4.38 1.44
N ASP A 55 -21.82 3.08 1.31
CA ASP A 55 -20.46 2.58 1.42
C ASP A 55 -19.61 3.02 0.22
N GLU A 56 -20.16 2.95 -1.01
CA GLU A 56 -19.52 3.42 -2.24
C GLU A 56 -19.18 4.92 -2.17
N LYS A 57 -20.09 5.72 -1.63
CA LYS A 57 -19.84 7.14 -1.34
C LYS A 57 -18.65 7.30 -0.39
N TYR A 58 -18.66 6.56 0.72
CA TYR A 58 -17.61 6.64 1.73
C TYR A 58 -16.24 6.27 1.15
N VAL A 59 -16.10 5.13 0.47
CA VAL A 59 -14.79 4.70 -0.08
C VAL A 59 -14.28 5.66 -1.14
N THR A 60 -15.17 6.24 -1.93
CA THR A 60 -14.82 7.23 -2.96
C THR A 60 -14.28 8.51 -2.32
N GLU A 61 -15.00 9.05 -1.35
CA GLU A 61 -14.59 10.27 -0.63
C GLU A 61 -13.32 10.05 0.19
N CYS A 62 -13.21 8.90 0.88
CA CYS A 62 -12.04 8.52 1.67
C CYS A 62 -10.78 8.43 0.78
N ALA A 63 -10.85 7.68 -0.32
CA ALA A 63 -9.74 7.54 -1.23
C ALA A 63 -9.34 8.88 -1.89
N TYR A 64 -10.33 9.72 -2.21
CA TYR A 64 -10.08 11.04 -2.78
C TYR A 64 -9.44 11.99 -1.77
N ALA A 65 -9.84 11.93 -0.49
CA ALA A 65 -9.26 12.73 0.59
C ALA A 65 -7.83 12.30 0.94
N ASN A 66 -7.51 11.02 0.80
CA ASN A 66 -6.20 10.43 1.10
C ASN A 66 -5.49 9.90 -0.17
N PRO A 67 -5.09 10.75 -1.13
CA PRO A 67 -4.38 10.28 -2.30
C PRO A 67 -2.94 9.91 -1.94
N VAL A 68 -2.41 8.83 -2.52
CA VAL A 68 -1.10 8.25 -2.17
C VAL A 68 -0.39 7.84 -3.46
N PHE A 69 0.88 8.24 -3.64
CA PHE A 69 1.72 7.71 -4.72
C PHE A 69 2.22 6.30 -4.41
N VAL A 70 2.67 5.55 -5.42
CA VAL A 70 3.22 4.20 -5.22
C VAL A 70 4.45 4.23 -4.29
N GLU A 71 5.26 5.28 -4.36
CA GLU A 71 6.42 5.50 -3.49
C GLU A 71 6.02 5.84 -2.05
N ASP A 72 4.91 6.56 -1.87
CA ASP A 72 4.37 6.89 -0.54
C ASP A 72 3.82 5.64 0.13
N LEU A 73 3.16 4.77 -0.63
CA LEU A 73 2.61 3.50 -0.14
C LEU A 73 3.70 2.62 0.46
N VAL A 74 4.80 2.38 -0.28
CA VAL A 74 5.91 1.58 0.25
C VAL A 74 6.59 2.25 1.45
N ARG A 75 6.66 3.60 1.48
CA ARG A 75 7.21 4.35 2.61
C ARG A 75 6.34 4.22 3.86
N ASN A 76 5.03 4.34 3.71
CA ASN A 76 4.07 4.22 4.81
C ASN A 76 4.12 2.83 5.45
N VAL A 77 4.13 1.77 4.64
CA VAL A 77 4.26 0.39 5.14
C VAL A 77 5.62 0.19 5.82
N ALA A 78 6.72 0.65 5.21
CA ALA A 78 8.05 0.55 5.79
C ALA A 78 8.16 1.24 7.16
N LEU A 79 7.54 2.41 7.34
CA LEU A 79 7.52 3.13 8.62
C LEU A 79 6.80 2.35 9.72
N GLN A 80 5.77 1.58 9.38
CA GLN A 80 5.07 0.73 10.35
C GLN A 80 5.90 -0.53 10.68
N LEU A 81 6.50 -1.17 9.68
CA LEU A 81 7.38 -2.31 9.88
C LEU A 81 8.63 -1.95 10.71
N ASP A 82 9.19 -0.75 10.54
CA ASP A 82 10.30 -0.24 11.33
C ASP A 82 9.97 -0.09 12.83
N ARG A 83 8.68 0.08 13.17
CA ARG A 83 8.21 0.22 14.56
C ARG A 83 7.97 -1.13 15.24
N ASP A 84 7.83 -2.20 14.47
CA ASP A 84 7.62 -3.54 15.02
C ASP A 84 8.96 -4.23 15.29
N SER A 85 9.37 -4.23 16.56
CA SER A 85 10.59 -4.88 17.04
C SER A 85 10.68 -6.39 16.75
N ARG A 86 9.58 -7.06 16.39
CA ARG A 86 9.59 -8.46 15.97
C ARG A 86 10.16 -8.62 14.57
N ILE A 87 10.06 -7.60 13.71
CA ILE A 87 10.50 -7.63 12.31
C ILE A 87 12.00 -7.32 12.23
N THR A 88 12.75 -8.20 11.58
CA THR A 88 14.22 -8.12 11.47
C THR A 88 14.70 -7.76 10.07
N TRP A 89 13.86 -8.03 9.08
CA TRP A 89 14.09 -7.70 7.68
C TRP A 89 12.73 -7.67 6.98
N TYR A 90 12.60 -6.80 6.00
CA TYR A 90 11.44 -6.78 5.13
C TYR A 90 11.78 -6.30 3.73
N LYS A 91 10.94 -6.69 2.78
CA LYS A 91 10.86 -6.12 1.43
C LYS A 91 9.40 -5.77 1.17
N VAL A 92 9.13 -4.51 0.88
CA VAL A 92 7.81 -3.99 0.51
C VAL A 92 7.83 -3.58 -0.95
N GLU A 93 6.92 -4.14 -1.72
CA GLU A 93 6.73 -3.86 -3.14
C GLU A 93 5.31 -3.36 -3.34
N ALA A 94 5.15 -2.28 -4.09
CA ALA A 94 3.85 -1.80 -4.52
C ALA A 94 3.84 -1.65 -6.03
N GLU A 95 2.79 -2.19 -6.65
CA GLU A 95 2.56 -2.12 -8.09
C GLU A 95 1.16 -1.57 -8.35
N ASN A 96 1.08 -0.43 -9.04
CA ASN A 96 -0.18 0.18 -9.45
C ASN A 96 -0.45 -0.14 -10.92
N PHE A 97 -1.62 -0.74 -11.18
CA PHE A 97 -2.10 -1.04 -12.53
C PHE A 97 -2.71 0.22 -13.14
N GLU A 98 -1.88 1.12 -13.65
CA GLU A 98 -2.27 2.47 -14.05
C GLU A 98 -3.48 2.48 -15.00
N SER A 99 -4.51 3.25 -14.64
CA SER A 99 -5.76 3.33 -15.41
C SER A 99 -5.65 4.16 -16.69
N ILE A 100 -4.59 4.96 -16.82
CA ILE A 100 -4.36 5.88 -17.94
C ILE A 100 -3.12 5.51 -18.78
N HIS A 101 -2.40 4.45 -18.40
CA HIS A 101 -1.17 4.01 -19.06
C HIS A 101 -1.20 2.50 -19.27
N ASN A 102 -0.54 2.01 -20.33
CA ASN A 102 -0.44 0.57 -20.60
C ASN A 102 0.84 -0.04 -19.99
N HIS A 103 1.23 0.44 -18.82
CA HIS A 103 2.33 -0.08 -18.01
C HIS A 103 2.05 0.24 -16.53
N ASN A 104 2.68 -0.51 -15.64
CA ASN A 104 2.48 -0.35 -14.21
C ASN A 104 3.49 0.63 -13.61
N ALA A 105 3.07 1.37 -12.59
CA ALA A 105 3.98 2.11 -11.73
C ALA A 105 4.42 1.20 -10.57
N TYR A 106 5.71 1.15 -10.28
CA TYR A 106 6.27 0.24 -9.29
C TYR A 106 7.24 0.96 -8.35
N ALA A 107 7.15 0.63 -7.06
CA ALA A 107 8.12 1.04 -6.05
C ALA A 107 8.48 -0.13 -5.14
N CYS A 108 9.71 -0.11 -4.62
CA CYS A 108 10.21 -1.11 -3.70
C CYS A 108 11.10 -0.49 -2.63
N VAL A 109 10.94 -0.94 -1.39
CA VAL A 109 11.86 -0.68 -0.28
C VAL A 109 12.24 -2.00 0.36
N GLU A 110 13.55 -2.18 0.60
CA GLU A 110 14.08 -3.30 1.37
C GLU A 110 14.93 -2.77 2.52
N ARG A 111 14.76 -3.35 3.71
CA ARG A 111 15.53 -2.97 4.90
C ARG A 111 15.84 -4.17 5.78
N GLY A 112 17.01 -4.12 6.41
CA GLY A 112 17.53 -5.15 7.31
C GLY A 112 18.62 -5.98 6.63
N LEU A 113 19.33 -6.80 7.40
CA LEU A 113 20.35 -7.70 6.84
C LEU A 113 19.69 -8.97 6.32
N TYR A 114 19.54 -9.07 4.98
CA TYR A 114 19.18 -10.32 4.33
C TYR A 114 20.29 -11.36 4.54
N LYS A 115 20.16 -12.18 5.59
CA LYS A 115 20.99 -13.39 5.71
C LYS A 115 20.44 -14.43 4.75
N LYS A 116 21.09 -14.65 3.61
CA LYS A 116 20.74 -15.74 2.69
C LYS A 116 20.69 -17.05 3.50
N PRO A 117 19.59 -17.83 3.47
CA PRO A 117 19.56 -19.09 4.19
C PRO A 117 20.72 -19.95 3.69
N ARG A 118 21.54 -20.44 4.62
CA ARG A 118 22.58 -21.43 4.29
C ARG A 118 21.83 -22.70 3.91
N VAL A 119 21.86 -23.03 2.62
CA VAL A 119 21.43 -24.31 2.06
C VAL A 119 22.40 -25.38 2.53
#